data_AF-A0A164XMH0-F1
#
_entry.id   AF-A0A164XMH0-F1
#
_cell.length_a   1.000
_cell.length_b   1.000
_cell.length_c   1.000
_cell.angle_alpha   90.00
_cell.angle_beta   90.00
_cell.angle_gamma   90.00
#
_symmetry.space_group_name_H-M   'P 1'
#
loop_
_entity.id
_entity.type
_entity.pdbx_description
1 polymer ?
#
loop_
_entity_poly.entity_id
_entity_poly.type
_entity_poly.pdbx_seq_one_letter_code
_entity_poly.pdbx_strand_id
1 'polypeptide(L)'
;MEYLVIEGYKSAAEEFSQEADLQDTPPIDFDAIESRLSIKDAVQRGDLREAIEKVNDLNPEILDTNPQLYFHLHQQRLIELIRQGRISDALQFAQEELAPRGEENPEFLNELERTMALLAFDPTQSPSAAGGAPSEIADLLQPAQRMKTATELNTAILESLSQGKEAKLMGLTRLLVWGESMLSERAEFPKVRASCFSEQDLLM
;
A
#
# COMPACT_ATOMS: atom_id res chain seq x y z
N MET A 1 -17.72 -2.73 11.65
CA MET A 1 -18.01 -1.76 10.57
C MET A 1 -16.78 -0.94 10.18
N GLU A 2 -16.18 -0.12 11.06
CA GLU A 2 -14.99 0.71 10.74
C GLU A 2 -13.83 -0.08 10.09
N TYR A 3 -13.54 -1.29 10.58
CA TYR A 3 -12.55 -2.18 9.95
C TYR A 3 -12.89 -2.56 8.51
N LEU A 4 -14.14 -2.95 8.24
CA LEU A 4 -14.59 -3.31 6.89
C LEU A 4 -14.47 -2.12 5.94
N VAL A 5 -14.79 -0.92 6.45
CA VAL A 5 -14.65 0.33 5.70
C VAL A 5 -13.18 0.67 5.42
N ILE A 6 -12.27 0.50 6.38
CA ILE A 6 -10.84 0.83 6.24
C ILE A 6 -10.11 -0.18 5.34
N GLU A 7 -10.42 -1.46 5.47
CA GLU A 7 -9.83 -2.51 4.62
C GLU A 7 -10.44 -2.55 3.21
N GLY A 8 -11.61 -1.92 3.02
CA GLY A 8 -12.28 -1.84 1.73
C GLY A 8 -13.20 -3.03 1.43
N TYR A 9 -13.70 -3.72 2.45
CA TYR A 9 -14.71 -4.77 2.28
C TYR A 9 -16.10 -4.16 2.09
N LYS A 10 -16.35 -3.57 0.91
CA LYS A 10 -17.61 -2.88 0.55
C LYS A 10 -18.84 -3.75 0.80
N SER A 11 -18.94 -4.91 0.15
CA SER A 11 -20.11 -5.79 0.26
C SER A 11 -20.35 -6.26 1.70
N ALA A 12 -19.29 -6.61 2.43
CA ALA A 12 -19.42 -6.99 3.83
C ALA A 12 -19.86 -5.81 4.70
N ALA A 13 -19.41 -4.58 4.42
CA ALA A 13 -19.83 -3.38 5.13
C ALA A 13 -21.31 -3.03 4.83
N GLU A 14 -21.76 -3.20 3.59
CA GLU A 14 -23.15 -3.00 3.17
C GLU A 14 -24.10 -3.98 3.88
N GLU A 15 -23.82 -5.28 3.78
CA GLU A 15 -24.63 -6.33 4.42
C GLU A 15 -24.65 -6.16 5.94
N PHE A 16 -23.48 -5.89 6.55
CA PHE A 16 -23.38 -5.64 7.99
C PHE A 16 -24.17 -4.39 8.42
N SER A 17 -24.19 -3.34 7.59
CA SER A 17 -24.97 -2.13 7.88
C SER A 17 -26.47 -2.40 7.87
N GLN A 18 -26.94 -3.22 6.93
CA GLN A 18 -28.35 -3.58 6.79
C GLN A 18 -28.79 -4.52 7.92
N GLU A 19 -27.98 -5.51 8.26
CA GLU A 19 -28.33 -6.52 9.26
C GLU A 19 -28.21 -6.00 10.70
N ALA A 20 -27.22 -5.15 10.99
CA ALA A 20 -27.00 -4.62 12.34
C ALA A 20 -27.89 -3.42 12.70
N ASP A 21 -28.80 -3.00 11.81
CA ASP A 21 -29.72 -1.87 11.96
C ASP A 21 -29.04 -0.57 12.44
N LEU A 22 -27.82 -0.32 11.93
CA LEU A 22 -26.96 0.80 12.34
C LEU A 22 -27.38 2.14 11.69
N GLN A 23 -28.68 2.37 11.54
CA GLN A 23 -29.25 3.54 10.85
C GLN A 23 -28.86 4.89 11.50
N ASP A 24 -28.45 4.89 12.77
CA ASP A 24 -28.00 6.07 13.52
C ASP A 24 -26.50 6.39 13.36
N THR A 25 -25.75 5.58 12.61
CA THR A 25 -24.35 5.88 12.29
C THR A 25 -24.23 6.88 11.15
N PRO A 26 -23.21 7.75 11.13
CA PRO A 26 -23.01 8.68 10.03
C PRO A 26 -22.96 7.91 8.69
N PRO A 27 -23.59 8.44 7.63
CA PRO A 27 -23.67 7.75 6.35
C PRO A 27 -22.27 7.40 5.85
N ILE A 28 -22.05 6.11 5.59
CA ILE A 28 -20.81 5.63 5.01
C ILE A 28 -20.81 6.05 3.54
N ASP A 29 -19.75 6.74 3.14
CA ASP A 29 -19.51 7.05 1.73
C ASP A 29 -18.93 5.81 1.04
N PHE A 30 -19.81 4.95 0.53
CA PHE A 30 -19.43 3.75 -0.20
C PHE A 30 -18.72 4.06 -1.53
N ASP A 31 -18.98 5.23 -2.13
CA ASP A 31 -18.33 5.67 -3.36
C ASP A 31 -16.86 6.03 -3.08
N ALA A 32 -16.57 6.64 -1.92
CA ALA A 32 -15.20 6.87 -1.46
C ALA A 32 -14.44 5.55 -1.21
N ILE A 33 -15.11 4.51 -0.67
CA ILE A 33 -14.50 3.18 -0.48
C ILE A 33 -14.16 2.56 -1.84
N GLU A 34 -15.10 2.59 -2.78
CA GLU A 34 -14.91 2.03 -4.13
C GLU A 34 -13.80 2.76 -4.89
N SER A 35 -13.76 4.09 -4.80
CA SER A 35 -12.69 4.91 -5.38
C SER A 35 -11.32 4.49 -4.83
N ARG A 36 -11.20 4.33 -3.51
CA ARG A 36 -9.95 3.93 -2.85
C ARG A 36 -9.50 2.51 -3.23
N LEU A 37 -10.44 1.56 -3.31
CA LEU A 37 -10.17 0.21 -3.82
C LEU A 37 -9.65 0.24 -5.25
N SER A 38 -10.31 1.00 -6.12
CA SER A 38 -9.92 1.09 -7.53
C SER A 38 -8.51 1.66 -7.72
N ILE A 39 -8.09 2.58 -6.82
CA ILE A 39 -6.73 3.13 -6.78
C ILE A 39 -5.74 2.06 -6.30
N LYS A 40 -6.04 1.40 -5.18
CA LYS A 40 -5.21 0.32 -4.62
C LYS A 40 -4.98 -0.80 -5.64
N ASP A 41 -6.04 -1.21 -6.34
CA ASP A 41 -5.99 -2.25 -7.38
C ASP A 41 -5.15 -1.82 -8.58
N ALA A 42 -5.21 -0.54 -8.99
CA ALA A 42 -4.36 -0.01 -10.05
C ALA A 42 -2.87 -0.10 -9.67
N VAL A 43 -2.50 0.29 -8.44
CA VAL A 43 -1.11 0.14 -7.94
C VAL A 43 -0.69 -1.32 -7.89
N GLN A 44 -1.55 -2.20 -7.37
CA GLN A 44 -1.26 -3.63 -7.28
C GLN A 44 -1.12 -4.30 -8.65
N ARG A 45 -1.87 -3.87 -9.68
CA ARG A 45 -1.69 -4.31 -11.07
C ARG A 45 -0.43 -3.77 -11.73
N GLY A 46 0.22 -2.77 -11.15
CA GLY A 46 1.36 -2.07 -11.73
C GLY A 46 0.97 -0.95 -12.70
N ASP A 47 -0.31 -0.55 -12.74
CA ASP A 47 -0.77 0.60 -13.52
C ASP A 47 -0.69 1.88 -12.66
N LEU A 48 0.54 2.32 -12.42
CA LEU A 48 0.79 3.50 -11.58
C LEU A 48 0.30 4.79 -12.24
N ARG A 49 0.18 4.81 -13.57
CA ARG A 49 -0.36 5.97 -14.28
C ARG A 49 -1.84 6.15 -13.96
N GLU A 50 -2.63 5.08 -14.11
CA GLU A 50 -4.05 5.09 -13.74
C GLU A 50 -4.22 5.44 -12.25
N ALA A 51 -3.39 4.87 -11.37
CA ALA A 51 -3.45 5.16 -9.94
C ALA A 51 -3.20 6.65 -9.63
N ILE A 52 -2.18 7.27 -10.23
CA ILE A 52 -1.87 8.69 -10.02
C ILE A 52 -2.98 9.58 -10.57
N GLU A 53 -3.51 9.29 -11.76
CA GLU A 53 -4.63 10.02 -12.35
C GLU A 53 -5.86 9.98 -11.42
N LYS A 54 -6.25 8.80 -10.95
CA LYS A 54 -7.38 8.63 -10.02
C LYS A 54 -7.18 9.30 -8.67
N VAL A 55 -5.96 9.31 -8.13
CA VAL A 55 -5.66 10.00 -6.86
C VAL A 55 -5.81 11.50 -7.01
N ASN A 56 -5.32 12.07 -8.11
CA ASN A 56 -5.48 13.50 -8.39
C ASN A 56 -6.94 13.89 -8.63
N ASP A 57 -7.71 13.01 -9.30
CA ASP A 57 -9.15 13.21 -9.49
C ASP A 57 -9.92 13.16 -8.15
N LEU A 58 -9.49 12.28 -7.23
CA LEU A 58 -10.08 12.15 -5.89
C LEU A 58 -9.74 13.36 -5.01
N ASN A 59 -8.45 13.69 -4.90
CA ASN A 59 -7.97 14.86 -4.19
C ASN A 59 -6.54 15.21 -4.66
N PRO A 60 -6.35 16.32 -5.40
CA PRO A 60 -5.04 16.72 -5.91
C PRO A 60 -4.05 17.10 -4.79
N GLU A 61 -4.55 17.51 -3.62
CA GLU A 61 -3.70 17.93 -2.50
C GLU A 61 -2.93 16.76 -1.87
N ILE A 62 -3.37 15.51 -2.06
CA ILE A 62 -2.73 14.31 -1.45
C ILE A 62 -1.27 14.21 -1.89
N LEU A 63 -1.00 14.42 -3.18
CA LEU A 63 0.35 14.30 -3.73
C LEU A 63 1.16 15.59 -3.51
N ASP A 64 0.51 16.75 -3.52
CA ASP A 64 1.17 18.04 -3.28
C ASP A 64 1.64 18.20 -1.82
N THR A 65 0.89 17.65 -0.87
CA THR A 65 1.22 17.75 0.56
C THR A 65 2.17 16.65 1.06
N ASN A 66 2.41 15.62 0.24
CA ASN A 66 3.28 14.49 0.59
C ASN A 66 4.33 14.19 -0.50
N PRO A 67 5.47 14.92 -0.50
CA PRO A 67 6.55 14.70 -1.46
C PRO A 67 7.14 13.29 -1.43
N GLN A 68 7.11 12.62 -0.27
CA GLN A 68 7.62 11.27 -0.11
C GLN A 68 6.73 10.24 -0.82
N LEU A 69 5.41 10.32 -0.64
CA LEU A 69 4.45 9.48 -1.35
C LEU A 69 4.53 9.71 -2.86
N TYR A 70 4.63 10.97 -3.29
CA TYR A 70 4.83 11.30 -4.70
C TYR A 70 6.04 10.57 -5.26
N PHE A 71 7.19 10.66 -4.57
CA PHE A 71 8.43 10.02 -4.96
C PHE A 71 8.27 8.50 -5.04
N HIS A 72 7.73 7.84 -4.01
CA HIS A 72 7.55 6.38 -4.00
C HIS A 72 6.61 5.90 -5.13
N LEU A 73 5.55 6.64 -5.46
CA LEU A 73 4.66 6.30 -6.59
C LEU A 73 5.39 6.39 -7.93
N HIS A 74 6.20 7.44 -8.12
CA HIS A 74 6.96 7.64 -9.35
C HIS A 74 8.13 6.64 -9.45
N GLN A 75 8.79 6.32 -8.35
CA GLN A 75 9.77 5.24 -8.27
C GLN A 75 9.12 3.89 -8.61
N GLN A 76 7.92 3.59 -8.10
CA GLN A 76 7.21 2.37 -8.48
C GLN A 76 6.90 2.36 -9.98
N ARG A 77 6.47 3.49 -10.56
CA ARG A 77 6.26 3.61 -12.01
C ARG A 77 7.55 3.34 -12.79
N LEU A 78 8.70 3.85 -12.32
CA LEU A 78 10.01 3.57 -12.91
C LEU A 78 10.32 2.06 -12.86
N ILE A 79 10.10 1.40 -11.73
CA ILE A 79 10.27 -0.05 -11.57
C ILE A 79 9.40 -0.82 -12.58
N GLU A 80 8.15 -0.40 -12.79
CA GLU A 80 7.27 -1.05 -13.77
C GLU A 80 7.75 -0.85 -15.22
N LEU A 81 8.29 0.33 -15.58
CA LEU A 81 8.89 0.56 -16.89
C LEU A 81 10.12 -0.35 -17.12
N ILE A 82 10.96 -0.49 -16.09
CA ILE A 82 12.13 -1.39 -16.11
C ILE A 82 11.67 -2.85 -16.27
N ARG A 83 10.65 -3.28 -15.52
CA ARG A 83 10.07 -4.63 -15.60
C ARG A 83 9.48 -4.95 -16.99
N GLN A 84 8.91 -3.94 -17.66
CA GLN A 84 8.37 -4.07 -19.03
C GLN A 84 9.47 -4.04 -20.11
N GLY A 85 10.75 -3.86 -19.75
CA GLY A 85 11.84 -3.73 -20.70
C GLY A 85 11.85 -2.40 -21.47
N ARG A 86 11.08 -1.40 -21.03
CA ARG A 86 10.99 -0.07 -21.66
C ARG A 86 12.11 0.84 -21.14
N ILE A 87 13.35 0.44 -21.39
CA ILE A 87 14.53 1.08 -20.79
C ILE A 87 14.68 2.54 -21.20
N SER A 88 14.43 2.87 -22.48
CA SER A 88 14.52 4.25 -22.97
C SER A 88 13.54 5.18 -22.24
N ASP A 89 12.29 4.73 -22.07
CA ASP A 89 11.26 5.50 -21.38
C ASP A 89 11.56 5.62 -19.89
N ALA A 90 12.10 4.55 -19.27
CA ALA A 90 12.54 4.55 -17.89
C ALA A 90 13.66 5.58 -17.64
N LEU A 91 14.67 5.61 -18.51
CA LEU A 91 15.78 6.57 -18.42
C LEU A 91 15.29 8.02 -18.58
N GLN A 92 14.44 8.27 -19.57
CA GLN A 92 13.87 9.60 -19.78
C GLN A 92 13.06 10.05 -18.56
N PHE A 93 12.16 9.18 -18.07
CA PHE A 93 11.34 9.47 -16.90
C PHE A 93 12.17 9.73 -15.64
N ALA A 94 13.22 8.92 -15.42
CA ALA A 94 14.12 9.12 -14.28
C ALA A 94 14.82 10.49 -14.33
N GLN A 95 15.26 10.93 -15.52
CA GLN A 95 15.94 12.22 -15.70
C GLN A 95 15.00 13.42 -15.55
N GLU A 96 13.79 13.33 -16.11
CA GLU A 96 12.83 14.44 -16.13
C GLU A 96 12.12 14.62 -14.78
N GLU A 97 11.73 13.53 -14.12
CA GLU A 97 10.83 13.59 -12.95
C GLU A 97 11.50 13.29 -11.61
N LEU A 98 12.43 12.32 -11.58
CA LEU A 98 13.00 11.81 -10.32
C LEU A 98 14.36 12.44 -9.98
N ALA A 99 15.20 12.71 -10.97
CA ALA A 99 16.54 13.27 -10.75
C ALA A 99 16.53 14.64 -10.04
N PRO A 100 15.68 15.63 -10.43
CA PRO A 100 15.63 16.91 -9.72
C PRO A 100 15.27 16.76 -8.23
N ARG A 101 14.38 15.81 -7.92
CA ARG A 101 13.95 15.52 -6.55
C ARG A 101 15.01 14.77 -5.73
N GLY A 102 15.82 13.94 -6.40
CA GLY A 102 16.99 13.31 -5.80
C GLY A 102 18.10 14.30 -5.45
N GLU A 103 18.30 15.35 -6.25
CA GLU A 103 19.26 16.42 -5.94
C GLU A 103 18.87 17.21 -4.69
N GLU A 104 17.58 17.41 -4.47
CA GLU A 104 17.04 18.12 -3.30
C GLU A 104 17.03 17.27 -2.02
N ASN A 105 16.89 15.95 -2.15
CA ASN A 105 16.84 15.02 -1.02
C ASN A 105 17.79 13.82 -1.19
N PRO A 106 18.83 13.70 -0.36
CA PRO A 106 19.80 12.62 -0.46
C PRO A 106 19.19 11.22 -0.21
N GLU A 107 18.10 11.10 0.55
CA GLU A 107 17.42 9.80 0.72
C GLU A 107 16.77 9.34 -0.59
N PHE A 108 16.11 10.26 -1.30
CA PHE A 108 15.53 9.98 -2.62
C PHE A 108 16.60 9.65 -3.66
N LEU A 109 17.77 10.29 -3.59
CA LEU A 109 18.89 9.95 -4.46
C LEU A 109 19.36 8.51 -4.26
N ASN A 110 19.57 8.09 -3.01
CA ASN A 110 19.98 6.72 -2.69
C ASN A 110 18.95 5.69 -3.21
N GLU A 111 17.67 5.99 -3.03
CA GLU A 111 16.58 5.15 -3.53
C GLU A 111 16.49 5.10 -5.06
N LEU A 112 16.73 6.23 -5.73
CA LEU A 112 16.80 6.32 -7.19
C LEU A 112 17.99 5.52 -7.72
N GLU A 113 19.18 5.69 -7.15
CA GLU A 113 20.38 4.93 -7.52
C GLU A 113 20.16 3.42 -7.40
N ARG A 114 19.54 2.99 -6.29
CA ARG A 114 19.19 1.58 -6.08
C ARG A 114 18.19 1.06 -7.11
N THR A 115 17.23 1.90 -7.52
CA THR A 115 16.28 1.56 -8.58
C THR A 115 16.95 1.49 -9.95
N MET A 116 17.85 2.42 -10.25
CA MET A 116 18.61 2.46 -11.50
C MET A 116 19.63 1.31 -11.60
N ALA A 117 20.11 0.79 -10.48
CA ALA A 117 20.94 -0.40 -10.44
C ALA A 117 20.21 -1.64 -11.02
N LEU A 118 18.87 -1.68 -11.01
CA LEU A 118 18.09 -2.71 -11.70
C LEU A 118 18.37 -2.76 -13.22
N LEU A 119 18.83 -1.66 -13.83
CA LEU A 119 19.19 -1.65 -15.25
C LEU A 119 20.50 -2.40 -15.53
N ALA A 120 21.39 -2.49 -14.53
CA ALA A 120 22.66 -3.19 -14.66
C ALA A 120 22.49 -4.72 -14.60
N PHE A 121 21.38 -5.20 -14.05
CA PHE A 121 21.03 -6.61 -13.93
C PHE A 121 19.79 -6.87 -14.78
N ASP A 122 19.94 -7.57 -15.90
CA ASP A 122 18.83 -7.78 -16.84
C ASP A 122 17.58 -8.37 -16.13
N PRO A 123 16.51 -7.58 -15.92
CA PRO A 123 15.33 -8.02 -15.19
C PRO A 123 14.45 -8.94 -16.05
N THR A 124 14.74 -9.07 -17.35
CA THR A 124 14.00 -9.91 -18.30
C THR A 124 14.50 -11.36 -18.29
N GLN A 125 15.71 -11.61 -17.78
CA GLN A 125 16.29 -12.94 -17.61
C GLN A 125 15.84 -13.55 -16.28
N SER A 126 14.53 -13.84 -16.18
CA SER A 126 13.89 -14.65 -15.13
C SER A 126 13.65 -13.96 -13.75
N PRO A 127 12.40 -13.92 -13.25
CA PRO A 127 12.05 -13.29 -11.96
C PRO A 127 12.52 -14.05 -10.71
N SER A 128 12.93 -15.32 -10.85
CA SER A 128 13.57 -16.08 -9.77
C SER A 128 15.09 -15.87 -9.69
N ALA A 129 15.63 -15.11 -10.63
CA ALA A 129 17.05 -14.83 -10.77
C ALA A 129 17.21 -13.52 -11.53
N ALA A 130 16.84 -12.37 -10.92
CA ALA A 130 17.41 -11.10 -11.35
C ALA A 130 18.93 -11.34 -11.46
N GLY A 131 19.48 -11.38 -12.67
CA GLY A 131 20.70 -12.14 -12.99
C GLY A 131 21.90 -11.79 -12.12
N GLY A 132 22.05 -12.45 -10.97
CA GLY A 132 23.07 -12.11 -9.97
C GLY A 132 22.84 -10.80 -9.21
N ALA A 133 21.66 -10.18 -9.28
CA ALA A 133 21.34 -8.97 -8.52
C ALA A 133 21.36 -9.28 -7.01
N PRO A 134 21.99 -8.42 -6.18
CA PRO A 134 21.86 -8.48 -4.73
C PRO A 134 20.40 -8.55 -4.29
N SER A 135 20.10 -9.33 -3.24
CA SER A 135 18.73 -9.52 -2.72
C SER A 135 18.04 -8.19 -2.44
N GLU A 136 18.78 -7.21 -1.95
CA GLU A 136 18.29 -5.85 -1.69
C GLU A 136 17.70 -5.16 -2.93
N ILE A 137 18.26 -5.38 -4.12
CA ILE A 137 17.79 -4.76 -5.35
C ILE A 137 16.65 -5.61 -5.94
N ALA A 138 16.73 -6.94 -5.81
CA ALA A 138 15.68 -7.85 -6.26
C ALA A 138 14.35 -7.67 -5.49
N ASP A 139 14.40 -7.22 -4.24
CA ASP A 139 13.21 -6.93 -3.42
C ASP A 139 12.30 -5.86 -4.06
N LEU A 140 12.88 -4.91 -4.80
CA LEU A 140 12.11 -3.87 -5.52
C LEU A 140 11.23 -4.46 -6.63
N LEU A 141 11.60 -5.61 -7.19
CA LEU A 141 10.82 -6.29 -8.21
C LEU A 141 9.73 -7.20 -7.62
N GLN A 142 9.68 -7.40 -6.30
CA GLN A 142 8.70 -8.27 -5.67
C GLN A 142 7.31 -7.63 -5.61
N PRO A 143 6.22 -8.44 -5.60
CA PRO A 143 4.87 -7.95 -5.34
C PRO A 143 4.75 -7.18 -4.01
N ALA A 144 5.58 -7.54 -3.02
CA ALA A 144 5.64 -6.86 -1.73
C ALA A 144 5.92 -5.36 -1.85
N GLN A 145 6.75 -4.93 -2.80
CA GLN A 145 7.02 -3.51 -3.03
C GLN A 145 5.77 -2.77 -3.52
N ARG A 146 5.01 -3.36 -4.46
CA ARG A 146 3.71 -2.80 -4.90
C ARG A 146 2.72 -2.70 -3.74
N MET A 147 2.67 -3.71 -2.87
CA MET A 147 1.81 -3.70 -1.69
C MET A 147 2.18 -2.58 -0.71
N LYS A 148 3.48 -2.35 -0.48
CA LYS A 148 3.97 -1.25 0.36
C LYS A 148 3.50 0.11 -0.18
N THR A 149 3.75 0.39 -1.45
CA THR A 149 3.34 1.66 -2.09
C THR A 149 1.81 1.83 -2.09
N ALA A 150 1.07 0.76 -2.34
CA ALA A 150 -0.39 0.78 -2.28
C ALA A 150 -0.91 1.06 -0.86
N THR A 151 -0.24 0.55 0.17
CA THR A 151 -0.60 0.74 1.57
C THR A 151 -0.32 2.18 2.01
N GLU A 152 0.84 2.73 1.63
CA GLU A 152 1.21 4.12 1.90
C GLU A 152 0.22 5.09 1.25
N LEU A 153 -0.11 4.86 -0.03
CA LEU A 153 -1.11 5.65 -0.75
C LEU A 153 -2.50 5.55 -0.10
N ASN A 154 -2.95 4.34 0.24
CA ASN A 154 -4.23 4.12 0.91
C ASN A 154 -4.31 4.87 2.24
N THR A 155 -3.20 4.90 2.99
CA THR A 155 -3.10 5.62 4.27
C THR A 155 -3.21 7.13 4.06
N ALA A 156 -2.52 7.68 3.05
CA ALA A 156 -2.61 9.11 2.73
C ALA A 156 -4.01 9.52 2.26
N ILE A 157 -4.69 8.66 1.48
CA ILE A 157 -6.09 8.89 1.09
C ILE A 157 -7.00 8.94 2.32
N LEU A 158 -6.88 7.97 3.24
CA LEU A 158 -7.64 7.94 4.49
C LEU A 158 -7.44 9.21 5.32
N GLU A 159 -6.18 9.65 5.46
CA GLU A 159 -5.83 10.89 6.17
C GLU A 159 -6.49 12.12 5.55
N SER A 160 -6.46 12.22 4.22
CA SER A 160 -7.09 13.33 3.50
C SER A 160 -8.62 13.35 3.65
N LEU A 161 -9.24 12.16 3.79
CA LEU A 161 -10.68 12.00 4.02
C LEU A 161 -11.05 12.12 5.50
N SER A 162 -10.10 12.46 6.39
CA SER A 162 -10.29 12.48 7.85
C SER A 162 -10.80 11.15 8.44
N GLN A 163 -10.60 10.04 7.73
CA GLN A 163 -10.86 8.69 8.23
C GLN A 163 -9.60 8.20 8.96
N GLY A 164 -9.74 7.71 10.20
CA GLY A 164 -8.59 7.33 11.02
C GLY A 164 -7.67 6.29 10.35
N LYS A 165 -6.36 6.40 10.58
CA LYS A 165 -5.31 5.56 9.95
C LYS A 165 -5.42 4.05 10.25
N GLU A 166 -6.05 3.68 11.36
CA GLU A 166 -6.16 2.29 11.80
C GLU A 166 -7.56 2.05 12.39
N ALA A 167 -8.19 0.93 12.03
CA ALA A 167 -9.47 0.55 12.61
C ALA A 167 -9.30 0.31 14.11
N LYS A 168 -10.20 0.85 14.95
CA LYS A 168 -10.15 0.66 16.42
C LYS A 168 -10.13 -0.81 16.82
N LEU A 169 -10.70 -1.67 15.96
CA LEU A 169 -10.65 -3.12 16.12
C LEU A 169 -9.22 -3.66 16.21
N MET A 170 -8.29 -3.17 15.38
CA MET A 170 -6.88 -3.60 15.40
C MET A 170 -6.16 -3.14 16.68
N GLY A 171 -6.51 -1.97 17.19
CA GLY A 171 -6.04 -1.51 18.50
C GLY A 171 -6.53 -2.42 19.64
N LEU A 172 -7.81 -2.81 19.60
CA LEU A 172 -8.41 -3.70 20.59
C LEU A 172 -7.84 -5.13 20.53
N THR A 173 -7.55 -5.67 19.34
CA THR A 173 -6.91 -6.99 19.21
C THR A 173 -5.48 -6.97 19.75
N ARG A 174 -4.68 -5.93 19.45
CA ARG A 174 -3.35 -5.76 20.05
C ARG A 174 -3.42 -5.65 21.57
N LEU A 175 -4.39 -4.89 22.10
CA LEU A 175 -4.60 -4.77 23.54
C LEU A 175 -4.99 -6.12 24.18
N LEU A 176 -5.83 -6.89 23.50
CA LEU A 176 -6.21 -8.24 23.93
C LEU A 176 -4.98 -9.15 23.99
N VAL A 177 -4.20 -9.22 22.92
CA VAL A 177 -2.96 -10.03 22.88
C VAL A 177 -1.98 -9.61 23.97
N TRP A 178 -1.80 -8.31 24.19
CA TRP A 178 -0.97 -7.79 25.27
C TRP A 178 -1.50 -8.20 26.65
N GLY A 179 -2.81 -8.08 26.87
CA GLY A 179 -3.46 -8.50 28.11
C GLY A 179 -3.33 -9.99 28.38
N GLU A 180 -3.49 -10.83 27.34
CA GLU A 180 -3.27 -12.27 27.43
C GLU A 180 -1.82 -12.61 27.79
N SER A 181 -0.83 -11.91 27.20
CA SER A 181 0.58 -12.08 27.55
C SER A 181 0.82 -11.74 29.03
N MET A 182 0.33 -10.59 29.49
CA MET A 182 0.44 -10.16 30.89
C MET A 182 -0.24 -11.12 31.88
N LEU A 183 -1.40 -11.67 31.53
CA LEU A 183 -2.13 -12.60 32.40
C LEU A 183 -1.47 -13.98 32.43
N SER A 184 -0.83 -14.39 31.34
CA SER A 184 -0.21 -15.72 31.21
C SER A 184 0.96 -15.95 32.17
N GLU A 185 1.59 -14.86 32.64
CA GLU A 185 2.62 -14.90 33.67
C GLU A 185 2.04 -15.06 35.08
N ARG A 186 0.75 -14.82 35.28
CA ARG A 186 0.12 -14.69 36.62
C ARG A 186 -1.03 -15.65 36.88
N ALA A 187 -1.65 -16.21 35.85
CA ALA A 187 -2.76 -17.15 35.98
C ALA A 187 -2.92 -18.03 34.72
N GLU A 188 -3.45 -19.23 34.90
CA GLU A 188 -4.00 -20.03 33.79
C GLU A 188 -5.40 -19.51 33.46
N PHE A 189 -5.65 -19.25 32.17
CA PHE A 189 -6.93 -18.76 31.67
C PHE A 189 -7.20 -19.29 30.25
N PRO A 190 -8.47 -19.36 29.82
CA PRO A 190 -8.81 -19.73 28.45
C PRO A 190 -8.34 -18.63 27.47
N LYS A 191 -7.43 -18.97 26.56
CA LYS A 191 -6.99 -18.06 25.50
C LYS A 191 -8.00 -18.03 24.37
N VAL A 192 -8.20 -16.86 23.77
CA VAL A 192 -9.01 -16.75 22.56
C VAL A 192 -8.27 -17.47 21.42
N ARG A 193 -8.88 -18.50 20.82
CA ARG A 193 -8.29 -19.19 19.68
C ARG A 193 -8.34 -18.28 18.46
N ALA A 194 -7.22 -17.67 18.10
CA ALA A 194 -7.04 -16.89 16.87
C ALA A 194 -7.05 -17.75 15.58
N SER A 195 -7.41 -19.05 15.65
CA SER A 195 -7.41 -19.97 14.51
C SER A 195 -8.49 -19.70 13.45
N CYS A 196 -9.27 -18.62 13.58
CA CYS A 196 -10.14 -18.12 12.50
C CYS A 196 -9.54 -16.93 11.73
N PHE A 197 -8.35 -16.44 12.10
CA PHE A 197 -7.66 -15.37 11.38
C PHE A 197 -6.28 -15.87 10.97
N SER A 198 -6.26 -16.79 10.02
CA SER A 198 -5.03 -17.09 9.29
C SER A 198 -4.85 -16.04 8.20
N GLU A 199 -3.64 -15.49 8.02
CA GLU A 199 -3.31 -14.60 6.90
C GLU A 199 -3.56 -15.22 5.51
N GLN A 200 -3.89 -16.52 5.45
CA GLN A 200 -4.24 -17.23 4.22
C GLN A 200 -5.70 -17.04 3.80
N ASP A 201 -6.61 -16.66 4.70
CA ASP A 201 -8.03 -16.45 4.35
C ASP A 201 -8.34 -15.02 3.85
N LEU A 202 -7.35 -14.10 3.91
CA LEU A 202 -7.44 -12.73 3.38
C LEU A 202 -6.94 -12.58 1.93
N LEU A 203 -6.50 -13.67 1.28
CA LEU A 203 -5.94 -13.68 -0.08
C LEU A 203 -6.71 -14.60 -1.06
N MET A 204 -8.01 -14.78 -0.85
CA MET A 204 -8.93 -15.24 -1.90
C MET A 204 -10.05 -14.22 -2.13
#